data_AF-A0A9N9QK85-F1
#
_entry.id   AF-A0A9N9QK85-F1
#
_cell.length_a   1.000
_cell.length_b   1.000
_cell.length_c   1.000
_cell.angle_alpha   90.00
_cell.angle_beta   90.00
_cell.angle_gamma   90.00
#
_symmetry.space_group_name_H-M   'P 1'
#
loop_
_entity.id
_entity.type
_entity.pdbx_description
1 polymer ?
#
loop_
_entity_poly.entity_id
_entity_poly.type
_entity_poly.pdbx_seq_one_letter_code
_entity_poly.pdbx_strand_id
1 'polypeptide(L)' 'MLQDMFGEDSVPKIFKGEKLYVTVNEKRADIDLVNLDVKCTSDETFQQIVQTAVTKLYQSLAPPQIES' A
#
# COMPACT_ATOMS: atom_id res chain seq x y z
N MET A 1 -9.70 -3.43 -1.47
CA MET A 1 -9.09 -3.15 -0.15
C MET A 1 -8.37 -1.81 -0.07
N LEU A 2 -7.31 -1.52 -0.85
CA LEU A 2 -6.66 -0.19 -0.77
C LEU A 2 -7.59 0.95 -1.18
N GLN A 3 -8.37 0.77 -2.26
CA GLN A 3 -9.44 1.71 -2.63
C GLN A 3 -10.52 1.80 -1.54
N ASP A 4 -10.86 0.69 -0.88
CA ASP A 4 -11.84 0.71 0.23
C ASP A 4 -11.29 1.42 1.47
N MET A 5 -9.97 1.38 1.68
CA MET A 5 -9.27 1.99 2.82
C MET A 5 -9.01 3.48 2.62
N PHE A 6 -8.65 3.89 1.41
CA PHE A 6 -8.18 5.24 1.12
C PHE A 6 -9.11 6.03 0.19
N GLY A 7 -10.06 5.38 -0.48
CA GLY A 7 -10.95 5.97 -1.47
C GLY A 7 -10.53 5.67 -2.91
N GLU A 8 -11.49 5.68 -3.84
CA GLU A 8 -11.26 5.41 -5.27
C GLU A 8 -10.31 6.43 -5.90
N ASP A 9 -10.39 7.70 -5.49
CA ASP A 9 -9.54 8.78 -6.01
C ASP A 9 -8.11 8.74 -5.46
N SER A 10 -7.89 7.99 -4.38
CA SER A 10 -6.59 7.89 -3.72
C SER A 10 -5.69 6.82 -4.31
N VAL A 11 -6.22 5.95 -5.18
CA VAL A 11 -5.47 4.83 -5.77
C VAL A 11 -5.58 4.89 -7.30
N PRO A 12 -4.48 4.72 -8.05
CA PRO A 12 -4.52 4.70 -9.51
C PRO A 12 -5.45 3.61 -10.07
N LYS A 13 -6.28 3.96 -11.05
CA LYS A 13 -7.17 3.00 -11.74
C LYS A 13 -6.42 2.01 -12.65
N ILE A 14 -5.21 2.36 -13.08
CA ILE A 14 -4.36 1.52 -13.95
C ILE A 14 -3.00 1.35 -13.29
N PHE A 15 -2.67 0.10 -13.00
CA PHE A 15 -1.34 -0.30 -12.53
C PHE A 15 -0.49 -0.62 -13.76
N LYS A 16 0.58 0.15 -14.01
CA LYS A 16 1.60 -0.21 -15.00
C LYS A 16 2.81 -0.80 -14.28
N GLY A 17 2.91 -2.13 -14.28
CA GLY A 17 4.03 -2.85 -13.68
C GLY A 17 3.95 -2.93 -12.14
N GLU A 18 5.10 -2.80 -11.47
CA GLU A 18 5.28 -3.03 -10.03
C GLU A 18 5.10 -1.78 -9.16
N LYS A 19 4.86 -0.61 -9.76
CA LYS A 19 4.81 0.67 -9.04
C LYS A 19 3.38 1.05 -8.70
N LEU A 20 3.05 0.94 -7.41
CA LEU A 20 1.80 1.38 -6.82
C LEU A 20 2.05 2.61 -5.95
N TYR A 21 1.09 3.52 -5.86
CA TYR A 21 1.13 4.63 -4.92
C TYR A 21 -0.26 4.96 -4.39
N VAL A 22 -0.32 5.57 -3.21
CA VAL A 22 -1.55 6.10 -2.61
C VAL A 22 -1.38 7.60 -2.40
N THR A 23 -2.42 8.38 -2.73
CA THR A 23 -2.44 9.83 -2.51
C THR A 23 -3.62 10.25 -1.66
N VAL A 24 -3.35 10.92 -0.54
CA VAL A 24 -4.39 11.47 0.37
C VAL A 24 -4.00 12.90 0.74
N ASN A 25 -4.88 13.87 0.51
CA ASN A 25 -4.63 15.29 0.80
C ASN A 25 -3.26 15.77 0.27
N GLU A 26 -2.98 15.52 -1.01
CA GLU A 26 -1.72 15.87 -1.70
C GLU A 26 -0.45 15.13 -1.20
N LYS A 27 -0.54 14.34 -0.13
CA LYS A 27 0.54 13.48 0.34
C LYS A 27 0.56 12.19 -0.46
N ARG A 28 1.72 11.81 -0.96
CA ARG A 28 1.91 10.60 -1.76
C ARG A 28 2.81 9.61 -1.04
N ALA A 29 2.34 8.37 -0.94
CA ALA A 29 3.13 7.24 -0.48
C ALA A 29 3.37 6.31 -1.68
N ASP A 30 4.64 6.07 -2.02
CA ASP A 30 5.02 5.10 -3.04
C ASP A 30 5.16 3.72 -2.40
N ILE A 31 4.58 2.72 -3.04
CA ILE A 31 4.47 1.34 -2.55
C ILE A 31 5.25 0.42 -3.48
N ASP A 32 6.20 -0.30 -2.89
CA ASP A 32 6.91 -1.40 -3.52
C ASP A 32 6.24 -2.72 -3.08
N LEU A 33 5.53 -3.37 -4.01
CA LEU A 33 4.82 -4.62 -3.74
C LEU A 33 5.74 -5.85 -3.70
N VAL A 34 6.96 -5.75 -4.23
CA VAL A 34 7.94 -6.85 -4.22
C VAL A 34 8.60 -6.94 -2.85
N ASN A 35 9.02 -5.81 -2.33
CA ASN A 35 9.67 -5.72 -1.02
C ASN A 35 8.67 -5.47 0.14
N LEU A 36 7.40 -5.23 -0.18
CA LEU A 36 6.36 -4.82 0.78
C LEU A 36 6.79 -3.57 1.57
N ASP A 37 7.39 -2.60 0.89
CA ASP A 37 7.93 -1.37 1.49
C ASP A 37 7.12 -0.15 1.04
N VAL A 38 6.96 0.82 1.93
CA VAL A 38 6.24 2.06 1.67
C VAL A 38 7.11 3.26 2.02
N LYS A 39 7.22 4.20 1.07
CA LYS A 39 8.01 5.43 1.23
C LYS A 39 7.13 6.67 1.13
N CYS A 40 7.22 7.53 2.13
CA CYS A 40 6.66 8.87 2.11
C CYS A 40 7.55 9.81 2.93
N THR A 41 8.34 10.66 2.26
CA THR A 41 9.29 11.56 2.94
C THR A 41 8.63 12.78 3.58
N SER A 42 7.41 13.10 3.17
CA SER A 42 6.66 14.27 3.66
C SER A 42 5.87 13.99 4.94
N ASP A 43 5.59 12.72 5.25
CA ASP A 43 4.74 12.34 6.39
C ASP A 43 4.97 10.89 6.82
N GLU A 44 5.71 10.71 7.92
CA GLU A 44 6.02 9.41 8.50
C GLU A 44 4.79 8.70 9.07
N THR A 45 3.82 9.45 9.60
CA THR A 45 2.58 8.85 10.13
C THR A 45 1.76 8.27 8.97
N PHE A 46 1.63 9.02 7.88
CA PHE A 46 0.98 8.54 6.66
C PHE A 46 1.71 7.32 6.08
N GLN A 47 3.05 7.34 6.05
CA GLN A 47 3.85 6.18 5.65
C GLN A 47 3.48 4.93 6.47
N GLN A 48 3.46 5.02 7.81
CA GLN A 48 3.17 3.89 8.68
C GLN A 48 1.73 3.36 8.51
N ILE A 49 0.77 4.25 8.29
CA ILE A 49 -0.62 3.88 8.01
C ILE A 49 -0.69 3.05 6.71
N VAL A 50 -0.08 3.56 5.63
CA VAL A 50 -0.07 2.88 4.32
C VAL A 50 0.71 1.56 4.40
N GLN A 51 1.85 1.54 5.10
CA GLN A 51 2.64 0.32 5.36
C GLN A 51 1.80 -0.75 6.05
N THR A 52 1.04 -0.37 7.08
CA THR A 52 0.17 -1.30 7.82
C THR A 52 -0.93 -1.85 6.91
N ALA A 53 -1.56 -0.99 6.10
CA ALA A 53 -2.60 -1.39 5.16
C ALA A 53 -2.09 -2.40 4.12
N VAL A 54 -0.94 -2.12 3.50
CA VAL A 54 -0.29 -3.00 2.51
C VAL A 54 0.09 -4.34 3.15
N THR A 55 0.67 -4.33 4.35
CA THR A 55 1.05 -5.54 5.09
C THR A 55 -0.16 -6.42 5.39
N LYS A 56 -1.26 -5.83 5.89
CA LYS A 56 -2.50 -6.56 6.17
C LYS A 56 -3.14 -7.11 4.90
N LEU A 57 -3.11 -6.35 3.80
CA LEU A 57 -3.59 -6.82 2.51
C LEU A 57 -2.81 -8.04 2.04
N TYR A 58 -1.48 -7.97 2.09
CA TYR A 58 -0.62 -9.09 1.74
C TYR A 58 -0.93 -10.32 2.60
N GLN A 59 -1.00 -10.17 3.93
CA GLN A 59 -1.33 -11.27 4.84
C GLN A 59 -2.73 -11.87 4.59
N SER A 60 -3.69 -11.06 4.15
CA SER A 60 -5.06 -11.52 3.87
C SER A 60 -5.18 -12.29 2.56
N LEU A 61 -4.24 -12.11 1.64
CA LEU A 61 -4.22 -12.76 0.32
C LEU A 61 -3.15 -13.85 0.21
N ALA A 62 -2.12 -13.79 1.04
CA ALA A 62 -1.05 -14.77 1.06
C ALA A 62 -1.62 -16.14 1.49
N PRO A 63 -1.16 -17.24 0.88
CA PRO A 63 -1.50 -18.57 1.36
C PRO A 63 -1.14 -18.70 2.84
N PRO A 64 -1.93 -19.44 3.65
CA PRO A 64 -1.52 -19.76 5.01
C PRO A 64 -0.15 -20.43 4.94
N GLN A 65 0.84 -19.86 5.63
CA GLN A 65 2.16 -20.47 5.72
C GLN A 65 2.00 -21.73 6.57
N ILE A 66 1.99 -22.88 5.92
CA ILE A 66 2.07 -24.17 6.61
C ILE A 66 3.51 -24.27 7.10
N GLU A 67 3.74 -23.92 8.37
CA GLU A 67 5.00 -24.21 9.04
C GLU A 67 5.23 -25.73 8.94
N SER A 68 6.32 -26.11 8.26
CA SER A 68 6.76 -27.50 8.06
C SER A 68 7.68 -27.93 9.19
#